data_AF-A0A4V1UCJ8-F1
#
_entry.id   AF-A0A4V1UCJ8-F1
#
_cell.length_a   1.000
_cell.length_b   1.000
_cell.length_c   1.000
_cell.angle_alpha   90.00
_cell.angle_beta   90.00
_cell.angle_gamma   90.00
#
_symmetry.space_group_name_H-M   'P 1'
#
loop_
_entity.id
_entity.type
_entity.pdbx_description
1 polymer ?
#
loop_
_entity_poly.entity_id
_entity_poly.type
_entity_poly.pdbx_seq_one_letter_code
_entity_poly.pdbx_strand_id
1 'polypeptide(L)'
;MTTDTATFYHQKAKTALSRWQRDMQRDPTLLDKMSKKIQTKINNIIPEKVHEAITTAIKQMTKAVLFGAELTTSKPEKIESLEITEAVVQEKIETYKKTAAAEGGITGAGGLLLAFADFPILIGIKIKMLFDIAAKYGFDTS
;
A
#
# COMPACT_ATOMS: atom_id res chain seq x y z
N MET A 1 11.93 34.21 -5.61
CA MET A 1 10.47 33.93 -5.67
C MET A 1 10.12 32.46 -5.41
N THR A 2 11.08 31.55 -5.22
CA THR A 2 10.86 30.09 -5.03
C THR A 2 10.76 29.62 -3.56
N THR A 3 11.05 30.49 -2.59
CA THR A 3 11.06 30.14 -1.16
C THR A 3 9.67 30.11 -0.52
N ASP A 4 8.71 30.89 -1.02
CA ASP A 4 7.36 30.96 -0.44
C ASP A 4 6.53 29.70 -0.73
N THR A 5 6.61 29.16 -1.96
CA THR A 5 5.87 27.96 -2.35
C THR A 5 6.38 26.72 -1.63
N ALA A 6 7.70 26.57 -1.53
CA ALA A 6 8.32 25.48 -0.78
C ALA A 6 7.89 25.50 0.69
N THR A 7 7.84 26.68 1.33
CA THR A 7 7.43 26.82 2.73
C THR A 7 5.96 26.46 2.94
N PHE A 8 5.07 26.90 2.04
CA PHE A 8 3.65 26.56 2.08
C PHE A 8 3.42 25.04 1.96
N TYR A 9 4.12 24.38 1.03
CA TYR A 9 4.00 22.94 0.84
C TYR A 9 4.42 22.16 2.09
N HIS A 10 5.54 22.52 2.71
CA HIS A 10 6.00 21.87 3.95
C HIS A 10 5.00 22.03 5.10
N GLN A 11 4.33 23.17 5.21
CA GLN A 11 3.29 23.38 6.22
C GLN A 11 2.07 22.48 5.97
N LYS A 12 1.65 22.34 4.71
CA LYS A 12 0.60 21.41 4.30
C LYS A 12 0.98 19.96 4.63
N ALA A 13 2.20 19.54 4.28
CA ALA A 13 2.72 18.20 4.57
C ALA A 13 2.76 17.90 6.07
N LYS A 14 3.26 18.84 6.89
CA LYS A 14 3.26 18.71 8.37
C LYS A 14 1.85 18.58 8.94
N THR A 15 0.91 19.34 8.41
CA THR A 15 -0.50 19.26 8.85
C THR A 15 -1.11 17.91 8.49
N ALA A 16 -0.86 17.41 7.28
CA ALA A 16 -1.31 16.09 6.84
C ALA A 16 -0.70 14.98 7.70
N LEU A 17 0.61 15.04 7.96
CA LEU A 17 1.31 14.11 8.85
C LEU A 17 0.72 14.10 10.26
N SER A 18 0.47 15.27 10.83
CA SER A 18 -0.10 15.39 12.19
C SER A 18 -1.50 14.78 12.26
N ARG A 19 -2.33 14.99 11.23
CA ARG A 19 -3.66 14.36 11.13
C ARG A 19 -3.54 12.85 11.02
N TRP A 20 -2.68 12.35 10.11
CA TRP A 20 -2.44 10.93 9.95
C TRP A 20 -1.96 10.27 11.25
N GLN A 21 -0.99 10.89 11.93
CA GLN A 21 -0.47 10.39 13.20
C GLN A 21 -1.58 10.29 14.25
N ARG A 22 -2.40 11.34 14.39
CA ARG A 22 -3.54 11.34 15.31
C ARG A 22 -4.53 10.23 14.96
N ASP A 23 -4.83 10.03 13.69
CA ASP A 23 -5.78 9.03 13.23
C ASP A 23 -5.26 7.59 13.36
N MET A 24 -3.94 7.39 13.36
CA MET A 24 -3.30 6.10 13.66
C MET A 24 -3.17 5.80 15.15
N GLN A 25 -3.05 6.83 15.98
CA GLN A 25 -2.87 6.69 17.44
C GLN A 25 -4.18 6.79 18.23
N ARG A 26 -5.29 7.18 17.59
CA ARG A 26 -6.60 7.27 18.25
C ARG A 26 -7.11 5.89 18.68
N ASP A 27 -7.91 5.87 19.73
CA ASP A 27 -8.63 4.67 20.14
C ASP A 27 -9.66 4.22 19.07
N PRO A 28 -9.95 2.90 19.01
CA PRO A 28 -10.99 2.36 18.14
C PRO A 28 -12.37 2.94 18.46
N THR A 29 -13.05 3.45 17.43
CA THR A 29 -14.43 3.94 17.52
C THR A 29 -15.44 2.80 17.64
N LEU A 30 -16.71 3.12 17.89
CA LEU A 30 -17.80 2.13 17.90
C LEU A 30 -17.97 1.40 16.57
N LEU A 31 -17.79 2.12 15.45
CA LEU A 31 -17.79 1.53 14.12
C LEU A 31 -16.61 0.59 13.93
N ASP A 32 -15.41 0.97 14.38
CA ASP A 32 -14.22 0.11 14.32
C ASP A 32 -14.45 -1.21 15.10
N LYS A 33 -15.09 -1.12 16.27
CA LYS A 33 -15.48 -2.29 17.09
C LYS A 33 -16.52 -3.17 16.39
N MET A 34 -17.50 -2.58 15.69
CA MET A 34 -18.49 -3.32 14.92
C MET A 34 -17.84 -4.06 13.73
N SER A 35 -17.00 -3.37 12.97
CA SER A 35 -16.20 -3.96 11.89
C SER A 35 -15.34 -5.11 12.39
N LYS A 36 -14.77 -4.99 13.59
CA LYS A 36 -13.99 -6.06 14.22
C LYS A 36 -14.83 -7.31 14.53
N LYS A 37 -16.08 -7.14 14.97
CA LYS A 37 -17.00 -8.28 15.19
C LYS A 37 -17.31 -9.00 13.88
N ILE A 38 -17.55 -8.26 12.80
CA ILE A 38 -17.76 -8.83 11.46
C ILE A 38 -16.49 -9.57 11.00
N GLN A 39 -15.32 -8.94 11.11
CA GLN A 39 -14.03 -9.55 10.78
C GLN A 39 -13.81 -10.86 11.55
N THR A 40 -14.09 -10.88 12.85
CA THR A 40 -13.92 -12.06 13.71
C THR A 40 -14.86 -13.20 13.31
N LYS A 41 -16.12 -12.86 12.97
CA LYS A 41 -17.08 -13.85 12.49
C LYS A 41 -16.63 -14.49 11.18
N ILE A 42 -16.12 -13.69 10.24
CA ILE A 42 -15.57 -14.19 8.97
C ILE A 42 -14.36 -15.09 9.23
N ASN A 43 -13.42 -14.68 10.08
CA ASN A 43 -12.23 -15.47 10.40
C ASN A 43 -12.57 -16.87 10.94
N ASN A 44 -13.62 -16.98 11.75
CA ASN A 44 -14.07 -18.24 12.34
C ASN A 44 -14.86 -19.13 11.36
N ILE A 45 -15.29 -18.59 10.21
CA ILE A 45 -16.01 -19.33 9.17
C ILE A 45 -15.04 -19.94 8.14
N ILE A 46 -13.88 -19.32 7.95
CA ILE A 46 -12.89 -19.79 6.97
C ILE A 46 -12.25 -21.11 7.47
N PRO A 47 -12.31 -22.21 6.70
CA PRO A 47 -11.71 -23.48 7.08
C PRO A 47 -10.18 -23.43 7.18
N GLU A 48 -9.58 -24.24 8.06
CA GLU A 48 -8.13 -24.25 8.31
C GLU A 48 -7.28 -24.45 7.05
N LYS A 49 -7.71 -25.35 6.15
CA LYS A 49 -7.02 -25.59 4.86
C LYS A 49 -6.95 -24.34 3.97
N VAL A 50 -7.94 -23.46 4.07
CA VAL A 50 -7.98 -22.20 3.32
C VAL A 50 -7.03 -21.18 3.96
N HIS A 51 -6.99 -21.10 5.29
CA HIS A 51 -6.01 -20.26 6.00
C HIS A 51 -4.56 -20.67 5.67
N GLU A 52 -4.27 -21.97 5.63
CA GLU A 52 -2.94 -22.50 5.28
C GLU A 52 -2.54 -22.15 3.83
N ALA A 53 -3.48 -22.30 2.89
CA ALA A 53 -3.26 -21.95 1.49
C ALA A 53 -2.98 -20.44 1.32
N ILE A 54 -3.77 -19.59 1.96
CA ILE A 54 -3.58 -18.12 1.94
C ILE A 54 -2.23 -17.76 2.55
N THR A 55 -1.88 -18.35 3.70
CA THR A 55 -0.61 -18.10 4.40
C THR A 55 0.58 -18.45 3.50
N THR A 56 0.52 -19.62 2.86
CA THR A 56 1.55 -20.07 1.93
C THR A 56 1.66 -19.14 0.71
N ALA A 57 0.53 -18.74 0.14
CA ALA A 57 0.49 -17.82 -1.00
C ALA A 57 1.09 -16.45 -0.64
N ILE A 58 0.71 -15.87 0.50
CA ILE A 58 1.28 -14.61 0.99
C ILE A 58 2.80 -14.76 1.19
N LYS A 59 3.26 -15.84 1.82
CA LYS A 59 4.69 -16.09 2.04
C LYS A 59 5.48 -16.15 0.72
N GLN A 60 4.98 -16.87 -0.27
CA GLN A 60 5.66 -16.99 -1.57
C GLN A 60 5.62 -15.68 -2.35
N MET A 61 4.48 -14.98 -2.34
CA MET A 61 4.37 -13.67 -2.94
C MET A 61 5.34 -12.67 -2.30
N THR A 62 5.41 -12.59 -0.97
CA THR A 62 6.32 -11.65 -0.28
C THR A 62 7.77 -11.94 -0.65
N LYS A 63 8.18 -13.21 -0.71
CA LYS A 63 9.50 -13.60 -1.20
C LYS A 63 9.73 -13.16 -2.64
N ALA A 64 8.79 -13.46 -3.54
CA ALA A 64 8.88 -13.08 -4.95
C ALA A 64 8.98 -11.57 -5.13
N VAL A 65 8.23 -10.79 -4.36
CA VAL A 65 8.30 -9.33 -4.38
C VAL A 65 9.61 -8.83 -3.83
N LEU A 66 10.13 -9.38 -2.73
CA LEU A 66 11.40 -8.96 -2.16
C LEU A 66 12.56 -9.22 -3.14
N PHE A 67 12.66 -10.43 -3.67
CA PHE A 67 13.68 -10.77 -4.67
C PHE A 67 13.48 -10.00 -5.98
N GLY A 68 12.24 -9.83 -6.43
CA GLY A 68 11.93 -9.06 -7.62
C GLY A 68 12.25 -7.58 -7.45
N ALA A 69 11.98 -7.01 -6.27
CA ALA A 69 12.25 -5.62 -5.95
C ALA A 69 13.75 -5.33 -5.91
N GLU A 70 14.59 -6.23 -5.39
CA GLU A 70 16.05 -6.10 -5.46
C GLU A 70 16.52 -5.90 -6.92
N LEU A 71 15.89 -6.60 -7.87
CA LEU A 71 16.24 -6.56 -9.30
C LEU A 71 15.56 -5.44 -10.11
N THR A 72 14.42 -4.94 -9.65
CA THR A 72 13.54 -4.05 -10.46
C THR A 72 13.22 -2.71 -9.79
N THR A 73 13.66 -2.47 -8.56
CA THR A 73 13.47 -1.18 -7.89
C THR A 73 14.46 -0.16 -8.43
N SER A 74 13.94 1.05 -8.64
CA SER A 74 14.78 2.17 -9.09
C SER A 74 15.84 2.47 -8.04
N LYS A 75 17.03 2.91 -8.48
CA LYS A 75 18.06 3.37 -7.55
C LYS A 75 17.54 4.54 -6.72
N PRO A 76 18.03 4.70 -5.47
CA PRO A 76 17.71 5.86 -4.66
C PRO A 76 17.96 7.16 -5.44
N GLU A 77 16.95 8.02 -5.50
CA GLU A 77 17.04 9.33 -6.15
C GLU A 77 17.36 10.41 -5.13
N LYS A 78 18.14 11.42 -5.54
CA LYS A 78 18.47 12.55 -4.67
C LYS A 78 17.23 13.42 -4.52
N ILE A 79 16.82 13.70 -3.28
CA ILE A 79 15.68 14.58 -3.02
C ILE A 79 16.06 16.01 -3.39
N GLU A 80 15.49 16.54 -4.47
CA GLU A 80 15.70 17.93 -4.90
C GLU A 80 14.75 18.88 -4.14
N SER A 81 13.46 18.55 -4.10
CA SER A 81 12.42 19.25 -3.36
C SER A 81 11.34 18.27 -2.94
N LEU A 82 10.87 18.36 -1.70
CA LEU A 82 9.79 17.51 -1.20
C LEU A 82 8.53 17.58 -2.08
N GLU A 83 8.17 18.78 -2.55
CA GLU A 83 7.00 18.98 -3.40
C GLU A 83 7.10 18.24 -4.74
N ILE A 84 8.28 18.27 -5.36
CA ILE A 84 8.55 17.59 -6.64
C ILE A 84 8.55 16.08 -6.43
N THR A 85 9.24 15.61 -5.38
CA THR A 85 9.28 14.19 -5.02
C THR A 85 7.87 13.66 -4.76
N GLU A 86 7.06 14.39 -3.99
CA GLU A 86 5.68 13.97 -3.70
C GLU A 86 4.79 14.01 -4.95
N ALA A 87 4.97 14.96 -5.88
CA ALA A 87 4.23 14.96 -7.15
C ALA A 87 4.50 13.69 -7.97
N VAL A 88 5.77 13.29 -8.09
CA VAL A 88 6.19 12.06 -8.79
C VAL A 88 5.65 10.81 -8.08
N VAL A 89 5.69 10.81 -6.73
CA VAL A 89 5.14 9.71 -5.93
C VAL A 89 3.62 9.56 -6.15
N GLN A 90 2.87 10.67 -6.19
CA GLN A 90 1.43 10.62 -6.44
C GLN A 90 1.09 10.08 -7.84
N GLU A 91 1.83 10.50 -8.87
CA GLU A 91 1.66 9.95 -10.23
C GLU A 91 1.90 8.44 -10.27
N LYS A 92 2.94 7.98 -9.56
CA LYS A 92 3.25 6.55 -9.46
C LYS A 92 2.14 5.79 -8.72
N ILE A 93 1.62 6.32 -7.61
CA ILE A 93 0.47 5.73 -6.90
C ILE A 93 -0.74 5.59 -7.82
N GLU A 94 -1.05 6.63 -8.62
CA GLU A 94 -2.16 6.56 -9.57
C GLU A 94 -1.93 5.52 -10.68
N THR A 95 -0.70 5.36 -11.15
CA THR A 95 -0.34 4.29 -12.08
C THR A 95 -0.59 2.91 -11.48
N TYR A 96 -0.08 2.66 -10.27
CA TYR A 96 -0.31 1.39 -9.57
C TYR A 96 -1.79 1.13 -9.27
N LYS A 97 -2.57 2.16 -8.92
CA LYS A 97 -4.03 2.04 -8.74
C LYS A 97 -4.73 1.64 -10.03
N LYS A 98 -4.36 2.24 -11.17
CA LYS A 98 -4.94 1.90 -12.48
C LYS A 98 -4.62 0.45 -12.86
N THR A 99 -3.37 0.01 -12.68
CA THR A 99 -2.96 -1.39 -12.91
C THR A 99 -3.75 -2.33 -12.01
N ALA A 100 -3.82 -2.06 -10.70
CA ALA A 100 -4.55 -2.90 -9.76
C ALA A 100 -6.07 -2.92 -10.04
N ALA A 101 -6.65 -1.83 -10.54
CA ALA A 101 -8.06 -1.79 -10.95
C ALA A 101 -8.32 -2.55 -12.25
N ALA A 102 -7.37 -2.54 -13.19
CA ALA A 102 -7.45 -3.32 -14.42
C ALA A 102 -7.35 -4.83 -14.14
N GLU A 103 -6.45 -5.23 -13.23
CA GLU A 103 -6.30 -6.63 -12.78
C GLU A 103 -7.44 -7.06 -11.85
N GLY A 104 -7.92 -6.16 -10.98
CA GLY A 104 -9.04 -6.38 -10.06
C GLY A 104 -10.43 -6.23 -10.70
N GLY A 105 -10.53 -5.87 -11.98
CA GLY A 105 -11.80 -5.78 -12.71
C GLY A 105 -12.48 -7.15 -12.92
N ILE A 106 -11.70 -8.23 -12.90
CA ILE A 106 -12.20 -9.62 -13.07
C ILE A 106 -12.94 -10.11 -11.81
N THR A 107 -12.58 -9.61 -10.63
CA THR A 107 -13.13 -10.04 -9.34
C THR A 107 -14.44 -9.34 -8.94
N GLY A 108 -14.85 -8.30 -9.66
CA GLY A 108 -16.13 -7.60 -9.45
C GLY A 108 -17.38 -8.39 -9.87
N ALA A 109 -17.26 -9.33 -10.82
CA ALA A 109 -18.39 -10.08 -11.38
C ALA A 109 -18.53 -11.54 -10.87
N GLY A 110 -17.50 -12.12 -10.25
CA GLY A 110 -17.49 -13.54 -9.86
C GLY A 110 -17.43 -13.84 -8.35
N GLY A 111 -17.59 -12.82 -7.49
CA GLY A 111 -17.83 -12.96 -6.06
C GLY A 111 -16.58 -13.03 -5.16
N LEU A 112 -16.81 -12.99 -3.84
CA LEU A 112 -15.80 -12.95 -2.77
C LEU A 112 -14.73 -14.06 -2.85
N LEU A 113 -15.05 -15.22 -3.42
CA LEU A 113 -14.11 -16.36 -3.50
C LEU A 113 -13.04 -16.19 -4.58
N LEU A 114 -13.38 -15.63 -5.74
CA LEU A 114 -12.38 -15.27 -6.74
C LEU A 114 -11.50 -14.11 -6.25
N ALA A 115 -12.07 -13.20 -5.45
CA ALA A 115 -11.30 -12.12 -4.82
C ALA A 115 -10.21 -12.62 -3.87
N PHE A 116 -10.35 -13.80 -3.26
CA PHE A 116 -9.30 -14.39 -2.42
C PHE A 116 -8.15 -15.00 -3.23
N ALA A 117 -8.38 -15.43 -4.48
CA ALA A 117 -7.33 -16.01 -5.31
C ALA A 117 -6.31 -14.96 -5.77
N ASP A 118 -6.78 -13.75 -6.12
CA ASP A 118 -5.92 -12.66 -6.59
C ASP A 118 -5.39 -11.77 -5.45
N PHE A 119 -5.88 -11.98 -4.22
CA PHE A 119 -5.50 -11.18 -3.07
C PHE A 119 -3.98 -11.11 -2.83
N PRO A 120 -3.21 -12.24 -2.86
CA PRO A 120 -1.76 -12.17 -2.70
C PRO A 120 -1.10 -11.30 -3.77
N ILE A 121 -1.52 -11.40 -5.03
CA ILE A 121 -0.96 -10.61 -6.15
C ILE A 121 -1.21 -9.12 -5.92
N LEU A 122 -2.44 -8.73 -5.56
CA LEU A 122 -2.78 -7.35 -5.24
C LEU A 122 -1.94 -6.79 -4.08
N ILE A 123 -1.67 -7.60 -3.05
CA ILE A 123 -0.76 -7.20 -1.96
C ILE A 123 0.66 -7.03 -2.49
N GLY A 124 1.13 -7.93 -3.35
CA GLY A 124 2.48 -7.87 -3.91
C GLY A 124 2.73 -6.60 -4.71
N ILE A 125 1.76 -6.18 -5.52
CA ILE A 125 1.80 -4.92 -6.27
C ILE A 125 1.88 -3.73 -5.33
N LYS A 126 1.10 -3.72 -4.24
CA LYS A 126 1.18 -2.65 -3.23
C LYS A 126 2.53 -2.62 -2.52
N ILE A 127 3.09 -3.79 -2.19
CA ILE A 127 4.43 -3.87 -1.59
C ILE A 127 5.46 -3.32 -2.58
N LYS A 128 5.46 -3.75 -3.84
CA LYS A 128 6.37 -3.22 -4.87
C LYS A 128 6.26 -1.70 -5.05
N MET A 129 5.03 -1.18 -5.02
CA MET A 129 4.79 0.27 -5.03
C MET A 129 5.48 0.95 -3.84
N LEU A 130 5.43 0.37 -2.63
CA LEU A 130 6.13 0.94 -1.46
C LEU A 130 7.66 0.97 -1.64
N PHE A 131 8.26 -0.06 -2.24
CA PHE A 131 9.69 -0.07 -2.56
C PHE A 131 10.05 1.06 -3.54
N ASP A 132 9.26 1.24 -4.60
CA ASP A 132 9.48 2.33 -5.56
C ASP A 132 9.33 3.71 -4.91
N ILE A 133 8.36 3.87 -4.01
CA ILE A 133 8.14 5.13 -3.27
C ILE A 133 9.33 5.40 -2.36
N ALA A 134 9.79 4.40 -1.60
CA ALA A 134 10.95 4.53 -0.72
C ALA A 134 12.22 4.95 -1.49
N ALA A 135 12.47 4.34 -2.66
CA ALA A 135 13.58 4.73 -3.53
C ALA A 135 13.47 6.20 -4.01
N LYS A 136 12.25 6.70 -4.27
CA LYS A 136 12.03 8.11 -4.63
C LYS A 136 12.29 9.08 -3.47
N TYR A 137 12.16 8.61 -2.24
CA TYR A 137 12.59 9.33 -1.04
C TYR A 137 14.08 9.10 -0.71
N GLY A 138 14.85 8.47 -1.59
CA GLY A 138 16.29 8.27 -1.40
C GLY A 138 16.66 7.16 -0.43
N PHE A 139 15.72 6.29 -0.05
CA PHE A 139 16.02 5.12 0.77
C PHE A 139 16.50 3.96 -0.10
N ASP A 140 17.56 3.30 0.36
CA ASP A 140 17.96 2.01 -0.21
C ASP A 140 16.99 0.93 0.27
N THR A 141 16.43 0.22 -0.70
CA THR A 141 15.46 -0.86 -0.47
C THR A 141 15.86 -2.14 -1.21
N SER A 142 17.07 -2.17 -1.77
CA SER A 142 17.71 -3.35 -2.36
C SER A 142 18.44 -4.15 -1.30
#